data_AF-A0A920L196-F1
#
_entry.id   AF-A0A920L196-F1
#
_cell.length_a   1.000
_cell.length_b   1.000
_cell.length_c   1.000
_cell.angle_alpha   90.00
_cell.angle_beta   90.00
_cell.angle_gamma   90.00
#
_symmetry.space_group_name_H-M   'P 1'
#
loop_
_entity.id
_entity.type
_entity.pdbx_description
1 polymer ?
#
loop_
_entity_poly.entity_id
_entity_poly.type
_entity_poly.pdbx_seq_one_letter_code
_entity_poly.pdbx_strand_id
1 'polypeptide(L)'
;MTRVLIDTSPDMRNQLLKANVGKLDGVVYTHAHADHVHGIDDLRMIFFNMRQRINVWADKKTQDELFKKFAYTFVQAEDPLSSDIRDVDYKW
;
A
#
# COMPACT_ATOMS: atom_id res chain seq x y z
N MET A 1 3.91 -16.98 -10.29
CA MET A 1 2.54 -16.76 -9.77
C MET A 1 2.46 -15.31 -9.36
N THR A 2 1.50 -14.56 -9.90
CA THR A 2 1.26 -13.17 -9.52
C THR A 2 0.12 -13.11 -8.51
N ARG A 3 0.25 -12.31 -7.46
CA ARG A 3 -0.71 -12.16 -6.36
C ARG A 3 -1.02 -10.68 -6.15
N VAL A 4 -2.27 -10.32 -6.40
CA VAL A 4 -2.78 -8.96 -6.17
C VAL A 4 -3.84 -9.03 -5.08
N LEU A 5 -3.74 -8.14 -4.10
CA LEU A 5 -4.77 -7.96 -3.07
C LEU A 5 -5.75 -6.89 -3.55
N ILE A 6 -7.05 -7.13 -3.34
CA ILE A 6 -8.09 -6.12 -3.55
C ILE A 6 -8.52 -5.63 -2.17
N ASP A 7 -8.32 -4.34 -1.91
CA ASP A 7 -8.58 -3.64 -0.65
C ASP A 7 -7.76 -4.12 0.57
N THR A 8 -7.52 -3.21 1.52
CA THR A 8 -6.87 -3.49 2.80
C THR A 8 -7.89 -3.33 3.93
N SER A 9 -8.76 -4.32 4.06
CA SER A 9 -9.73 -4.36 5.17
C SER A 9 -9.03 -4.43 6.54
N PRO A 10 -9.69 -4.01 7.65
CA PRO A 10 -9.17 -4.21 9.00
C PRO A 10 -8.79 -5.67 9.33
N ASP A 11 -9.38 -6.64 8.64
CA ASP A 11 -9.14 -8.07 8.84
C ASP A 11 -8.05 -8.64 7.92
N MET A 12 -7.42 -7.82 7.07
CA MET A 12 -6.47 -8.26 6.03
C MET A 12 -5.41 -9.21 6.60
N ARG A 13 -4.82 -8.89 7.76
CA ARG A 13 -3.83 -9.77 8.42
C ARG A 13 -4.35 -11.19 8.61
N ASN A 14 -5.54 -11.34 9.21
CA ASN A 14 -6.12 -12.65 9.48
C ASN A 14 -6.49 -13.38 8.18
N GLN A 15 -6.96 -12.64 7.17
CA GLN A 15 -7.29 -13.19 5.86
C GLN A 15 -6.04 -13.73 5.16
N LEU A 16 -4.95 -12.97 5.13
CA LEU A 16 -3.68 -13.36 4.51
C LEU A 16 -3.02 -14.54 5.24
N LEU A 17 -3.11 -14.59 6.58
CA LEU A 17 -2.62 -15.71 7.38
C LEU A 17 -3.41 -17.00 7.06
N LYS A 18 -4.74 -16.94 7.01
CA LYS A 18 -5.59 -18.07 6.62
C LYS A 18 -5.29 -18.58 5.21
N ALA A 19 -4.94 -17.68 4.30
CA ALA A 19 -4.58 -18.00 2.92
C ALA A 19 -3.10 -18.42 2.75
N ASN A 20 -2.29 -18.39 3.83
CA ASN A 20 -0.84 -18.59 3.78
C ASN A 20 -0.15 -17.70 2.73
N VAL A 21 -0.50 -16.41 2.73
CA VAL A 21 0.03 -15.40 1.82
C VAL A 21 0.89 -14.40 2.59
N GLY A 22 2.20 -14.41 2.34
CA GLY A 22 3.15 -13.45 2.93
C GLY A 22 3.76 -12.46 1.94
N LYS A 23 3.41 -12.55 0.65
CA LYS A 23 3.96 -11.74 -0.45
C LYS A 23 2.85 -11.32 -1.41
N LEU A 24 2.93 -10.08 -1.91
CA LEU A 24 1.99 -9.47 -2.85
C LEU A 24 2.75 -8.69 -3.92
N ASP A 25 2.37 -8.82 -5.18
CA ASP A 25 2.93 -8.01 -6.27
C ASP A 25 2.28 -6.61 -6.33
N GLY A 26 1.10 -6.45 -5.73
CA GLY A 26 0.47 -5.15 -5.57
C GLY A 26 -0.91 -5.19 -4.92
N VAL A 27 -1.49 -4.01 -4.76
CA VAL A 27 -2.79 -3.77 -4.12
C VAL A 27 -3.65 -2.91 -5.04
N VAL A 28 -4.92 -3.26 -5.20
CA VAL A 28 -5.91 -2.44 -5.90
C VAL A 28 -6.99 -2.03 -4.91
N TYR A 29 -7.28 -0.74 -4.82
CA TYR A 29 -8.40 -0.24 -4.02
C TYR A 29 -9.64 -0.01 -4.86
N THR A 30 -10.78 -0.48 -4.36
CA THR A 30 -12.09 -0.28 -4.99
C THR A 30 -12.67 1.09 -4.66
N HIS A 31 -12.62 1.49 -3.38
CA HIS A 31 -13.06 2.79 -2.87
C HIS A 31 -12.56 3.03 -1.43
N ALA A 32 -12.71 4.26 -0.92
CA ALA A 32 -12.07 4.70 0.33
C ALA A 32 -12.94 4.60 1.60
N HIS A 33 -13.82 3.61 1.71
CA HIS A 33 -14.55 3.32 2.95
C HIS A 33 -13.69 2.56 3.96
N ALA A 34 -14.00 2.71 5.24
CA ALA A 34 -13.15 2.23 6.34
C ALA A 34 -12.90 0.71 6.29
N ASP A 35 -13.92 -0.06 5.96
CA ASP A 35 -13.90 -1.51 5.78
C ASP A 35 -13.01 -1.97 4.62
N HIS A 36 -12.61 -1.06 3.72
CA HIS A 36 -11.73 -1.35 2.58
C HIS A 36 -10.30 -0.82 2.75
N VAL A 37 -10.03 0.08 3.70
CA VAL A 37 -8.74 0.79 3.76
C VAL A 37 -8.08 0.86 5.14
N HIS A 38 -8.79 0.52 6.23
CA HIS A 38 -8.24 0.68 7.58
C HIS A 38 -7.23 -0.41 7.99
N GLY A 39 -6.97 -1.42 7.14
CA GLY A 39 -5.88 -2.38 7.31
C GLY A 39 -4.59 -1.98 6.60
N ILE A 40 -4.52 -0.80 5.98
CA ILE A 40 -3.39 -0.37 5.15
C ILE A 40 -2.03 -0.43 5.86
N ASP A 41 -2.01 -0.20 7.18
CA ASP A 41 -0.80 -0.24 7.99
C ASP A 41 -0.12 -1.62 8.06
N ASP A 42 -0.91 -2.70 7.91
CA ASP A 42 -0.40 -4.06 7.91
C ASP A 42 0.38 -4.40 6.62
N LEU A 43 0.27 -3.58 5.55
CA LEU A 43 1.14 -3.71 4.37
C LEU A 43 2.62 -3.55 4.72
N ARG A 44 2.94 -2.88 5.83
CA ARG A 44 4.31 -2.81 6.38
C ARG A 44 4.89 -4.19 6.66
N MET A 45 4.07 -5.15 7.09
CA MET A 45 4.52 -6.53 7.31
C MET A 45 4.81 -7.26 6.00
N ILE A 46 4.04 -6.99 4.94
CA ILE A 46 4.31 -7.52 3.60
C ILE A 46 5.61 -6.93 3.05
N PHE A 47 5.84 -5.62 3.25
CA PHE A 47 7.13 -5.00 2.94
C PHE A 47 8.28 -5.68 3.67
N PHE A 48 8.17 -5.98 4.98
CA PHE A 48 9.23 -6.68 5.70
C PHE A 48 9.52 -8.08 5.16
N ASN A 49 8.50 -8.80 4.70
CA ASN A 49 8.65 -10.12 4.09
C ASN A 49 9.31 -10.08 2.71
N MET A 50 9.10 -9.00 1.95
CA MET A 50 9.56 -8.88 0.56
C MET A 50 10.82 -8.02 0.40
N ARG A 51 11.06 -7.09 1.32
CA ARG A 51 12.05 -6.00 1.21
C ARG A 51 11.91 -5.17 -0.07
N GLN A 52 10.67 -5.05 -0.55
CA GLN A 52 10.33 -4.34 -1.78
C GLN A 52 9.05 -3.54 -1.56
N ARG A 53 8.98 -2.34 -2.15
CA ARG A 53 7.76 -1.54 -2.18
C ARG A 53 6.64 -2.27 -2.92
N ILE A 54 5.41 -2.05 -2.47
CA ILE A 54 4.22 -2.69 -3.01
C ILE A 54 3.54 -1.66 -3.91
N ASN A 55 3.31 -2.02 -5.17
CA ASN A 55 2.60 -1.17 -6.11
C ASN A 55 1.13 -1.05 -5.68
N VAL A 56 0.57 0.15 -5.75
CA VAL A 56 -0.82 0.42 -5.37
C VAL A 56 -1.55 1.13 -6.50
N TRP A 57 -2.75 0.65 -6.82
CA TRP A 57 -3.64 1.28 -7.81
C TRP A 57 -5.00 1.61 -7.21
N ALA A 58 -5.56 2.73 -7.62
CA ALA A 58 -6.88 3.19 -7.23
C ALA A 58 -7.34 4.26 -8.23
N ASP A 59 -8.64 4.55 -8.30
CA ASP A 59 -9.12 5.72 -9.04
C ASP A 59 -8.71 7.05 -8.35
N LYS A 60 -8.81 8.17 -9.05
CA LYS A 60 -8.34 9.47 -8.54
C LYS A 60 -9.01 9.86 -7.21
N LYS A 61 -10.33 9.65 -7.12
CA LYS A 61 -11.11 9.95 -5.90
C LYS A 61 -10.60 9.15 -4.71
N THR A 62 -10.36 7.85 -4.90
CA THR A 62 -9.89 6.95 -3.84
C THR A 62 -8.46 7.27 -3.45
N GLN A 63 -7.59 7.58 -4.41
CA GLN A 63 -6.22 8.06 -4.12
C GLN A 63 -6.24 9.30 -3.23
N ASP A 64 -7.01 10.32 -3.60
CA ASP A 64 -7.06 11.58 -2.85
C ASP A 64 -7.51 11.36 -1.39
N GLU A 65 -8.50 10.49 -1.18
CA GLU A 65 -8.96 10.12 0.17
C GLU A 65 -7.94 9.29 0.95
N LEU A 66 -7.26 8.35 0.29
CA LEU A 66 -6.17 7.58 0.89
C LEU A 66 -5.02 8.48 1.34
N PHE A 67 -4.61 9.46 0.51
CA PHE A 67 -3.59 10.43 0.88
C PHE A 67 -4.02 11.31 2.06
N LYS A 68 -5.27 11.78 2.09
CA LYS A 68 -5.79 12.57 3.22
C LYS A 68 -5.76 11.78 4.54
N LYS A 69 -6.14 10.50 4.50
CA LYS A 69 -6.29 9.64 5.69
C LYS A 69 -4.96 9.06 6.18
N PHE A 70 -4.10 8.65 5.27
CA PHE A 70 -2.90 7.88 5.62
C PHE A 70 -1.62 8.43 4.96
N ALA A 71 -1.51 9.75 4.77
CA ALA A 71 -0.34 10.41 4.16
C ALA A 71 1.02 9.82 4.58
N TYR A 72 1.18 9.48 5.86
CA TYR A 72 2.39 8.87 6.44
C TYR A 72 2.77 7.50 5.83
N THR A 73 1.83 6.79 5.22
CA THR A 73 2.06 5.51 4.54
C THR A 73 2.62 5.71 3.13
N PHE A 74 2.32 6.85 2.51
CA PHE A 74 2.72 7.17 1.12
C PHE A 74 3.95 8.09 1.06
N VAL A 75 4.17 8.91 2.09
CA VAL A 75 5.24 9.91 2.13
C VAL A 75 6.36 9.46 3.06
N GLN A 76 7.54 9.21 2.49
CA GLN A 76 8.77 9.09 3.26
C GLN A 76 9.42 10.49 3.36
N ALA A 77 9.84 10.90 4.55
CA ALA A 77 10.74 12.05 4.72
C ALA A 77 12.00 11.86 3.85
N GLU A 78 12.56 12.95 3.32
CA GLU A 78 13.72 12.92 2.42
C GLU A 78 14.82 11.99 2.95
N ASP A 79 15.23 11.03 2.13
CA ASP A 79 16.43 10.23 2.36
C ASP A 79 17.63 11.11 1.99
N PRO A 80 18.55 11.43 2.93
CA PRO A 80 19.71 12.29 2.64
C PRO A 80 20.66 11.72 1.58
N LEU A 81 20.51 10.46 1.19
CA LEU A 81 21.32 9.78 0.16
C LEU A 81 20.67 9.77 -1.24
N SER A 82 19.48 10.32 -1.39
CA SER A 82 18.72 10.37 -2.65
C SER A 82 19.04 11.64 -3.44
N SER A 83 20.28 11.81 -3.92
CA SER A 83 20.69 13.04 -4.62
C SER A 83 20.33 13.12 -6.10
N ASP A 84 19.61 12.16 -6.67
CA ASP A 84 19.20 12.24 -8.08
C ASP A 84 17.75 11.80 -8.24
N ILE A 85 16.92 12.74 -8.73
CA ILE A 85 15.88 12.61 -9.77
C ILE A 85 14.86 13.73 -9.54
N ARG A 86 14.89 14.70 -10.48
CA ARG A 86 13.85 15.70 -10.69
C ARG A 86 12.88 15.14 -11.72
N ASP A 87 11.72 14.70 -11.26
CA ASP A 87 10.42 14.73 -11.93
C ASP A 87 9.39 14.39 -10.84
N VAL A 88 8.23 15.03 -10.84
CA VAL A 88 7.18 14.82 -9.82
C VAL A 88 6.47 13.52 -10.14
N ASP A 89 7.15 12.41 -9.87
CA ASP A 89 6.64 11.06 -9.98
C ASP A 89 5.97 10.67 -8.66
N TYR A 90 4.68 10.32 -8.75
CA TYR A 90 3.91 9.82 -7.62
C TYR A 90 4.54 8.50 -7.13
N LYS A 91 5.28 8.60 -6.02
CA LYS A 91 6.05 7.49 -5.42
C LYS A 91 5.14 6.34 -5.02
N TRP A 92 5.21 5.28 -5.82
CA TRP A 92 5.34 3.90 -5.36
C TRP A 92 6.60 3.32 -5.98
#